data_AF-A0A0D7UXT4-F1
#
_entry.id   AF-A0A0D7UXT4-F1
#
_cell.length_a   1.000
_cell.length_b   1.000
_cell.length_c   1.000
_cell.angle_alpha   90.00
_cell.angle_beta   90.00
_cell.angle_gamma   90.00
#
_symmetry.space_group_name_H-M   'P 1'
#
loop_
_entity.id
_entity.type
_entity.pdbx_description
1 polymer ?
#
loop_
_entity_poly.entity_id
_entity_poly.type
_entity_poly.pdbx_seq_one_letter_code
_entity_poly.pdbx_strand_id
1 'polypeptide(L)'
;MSYSEAKEHTPGRLHELFADPYRAFENDTDERQLHIRVMLHTLLARPMQRGLVTLRVIHGWENGGFEPADLQHADFTLHNLQDFEAAATSFHAAAERNAPLPADQTAILAAPLADAIADAEAEGNALTDDIRATPARWPAFEGGLALYTLFKMYHRLVYGEDDTYRCSQCETPHGLREIHEFHLEEGEFALLAPVRDEQEAPYLLVLHESQLGPIGQLLSESLPLFQDV
;
A
#
# COMPACT_ATOMS: atom_id res chain seq x y z
N MET A 1 17.72 -20.89 -8.40
CA MET A 1 17.97 -19.44 -8.36
C MET A 1 17.18 -18.90 -7.18
N SER A 2 17.78 -18.15 -6.25
CA SER A 2 17.01 -17.53 -5.18
C SER A 2 16.29 -16.33 -5.78
N TYR A 3 14.99 -16.45 -6.01
CA TYR A 3 14.15 -15.32 -6.37
C TYR A 3 14.40 -14.23 -5.31
N SER A 4 14.91 -13.08 -5.75
CA SER A 4 15.69 -12.14 -4.96
C SER A 4 14.90 -11.59 -3.77
N GLU A 5 15.25 -12.02 -2.56
CA GLU A 5 14.65 -11.66 -1.25
C GLU A 5 14.06 -10.24 -1.18
N ALA A 6 12.81 -10.13 -0.74
CA ALA A 6 12.20 -8.85 -0.42
C ALA A 6 12.93 -8.35 0.81
N LYS A 7 13.66 -7.25 0.66
CA LYS A 7 14.44 -6.70 1.75
C LYS A 7 13.51 -5.85 2.61
N GLU A 8 13.07 -6.44 3.71
CA GLU A 8 12.41 -5.69 4.77
C GLU A 8 13.42 -4.75 5.46
N HIS A 9 12.94 -3.58 5.87
CA HIS A 9 13.78 -2.53 6.45
C HIS A 9 14.91 -2.06 5.51
N THR A 10 14.59 -1.90 4.22
CA THR A 10 15.55 -1.33 3.25
C THR A 10 15.55 0.19 3.32
N PRO A 11 16.72 0.83 3.12
CA PRO A 11 16.78 2.26 2.89
C PRO A 11 15.96 2.69 1.67
N GLY A 12 14.81 3.32 1.88
CA GLY A 12 14.04 4.04 0.86
C GLY A 12 14.21 5.55 0.95
N ARG A 13 13.45 6.33 0.17
CA ARG A 13 13.55 7.80 0.07
C ARG A 13 13.52 8.53 1.41
N LEU A 14 12.80 8.01 2.41
CA LEU A 14 12.75 8.62 3.74
C LEU A 14 14.07 8.52 4.52
N HIS A 15 14.95 7.56 4.20
CA HIS A 15 16.28 7.46 4.81
C HIS A 15 17.23 8.57 4.35
N GLU A 16 16.89 9.29 3.28
CA GLU A 16 17.63 10.48 2.85
C GLU A 16 17.15 11.74 3.57
N LEU A 17 15.95 11.69 4.16
CA LEU A 17 15.30 12.82 4.82
C LEU A 17 15.43 12.75 6.35
N PHE A 18 15.43 11.55 6.92
CA PHE A 18 15.51 11.33 8.35
C PHE A 18 16.77 10.54 8.70
N ALA A 19 17.44 10.94 9.79
CA ALA A 19 18.61 10.23 10.30
C ALA A 19 18.26 8.82 10.80
N ASP A 20 17.06 8.65 11.35
CA ASP A 20 16.50 7.37 11.76
C ASP A 20 14.98 7.34 11.44
N PRO A 21 14.60 6.92 10.21
CA PRO A 21 13.21 6.97 9.79
C PRO A 21 12.32 5.95 10.52
N TYR A 22 12.87 4.86 11.06
CA TYR A 22 12.09 3.87 11.82
C TYR A 22 11.63 4.41 13.16
N ARG A 23 12.35 5.40 13.71
CA ARG A 23 11.99 6.06 14.96
C ARG A 23 11.33 7.42 14.75
N ALA A 24 11.45 8.01 13.57
CA ALA A 24 10.93 9.34 13.25
C ALA A 24 9.41 9.49 13.46
N PHE A 25 8.66 8.40 13.49
CA PHE A 25 7.21 8.40 13.62
C PHE A 25 6.72 7.83 14.96
N GLU A 26 7.61 7.47 15.88
CA GLU A 26 7.27 7.04 17.24
C GLU A 26 6.56 8.15 18.02
N ASN A 27 5.52 7.81 18.78
CA ASN A 27 4.65 8.77 19.47
C ASN A 27 5.37 9.71 20.44
N ASP A 28 6.53 9.32 20.97
CA ASP A 28 7.38 10.11 21.87
C ASP A 28 8.41 10.99 21.13
N THR A 29 8.40 11.00 19.79
CA THR A 29 9.29 11.86 18.99
C THR A 29 8.79 13.31 18.98
N ASP A 30 9.61 14.23 19.50
CA ASP A 30 9.31 15.67 19.62
C ASP A 30 8.83 16.32 18.31
N GLU A 31 9.38 15.91 17.16
CA GLU A 31 9.10 16.48 15.84
C GLU A 31 8.18 15.60 14.96
N ARG A 32 7.48 14.61 15.54
CA ARG A 32 6.67 13.63 14.80
C ARG A 32 5.70 14.26 13.80
N GLN A 33 4.99 15.32 14.19
CA GLN A 33 4.05 16.02 13.29
C GLN A 33 4.75 16.69 12.10
N LEU A 34 5.96 17.22 12.30
CA LEU A 34 6.77 17.75 11.21
C LEU A 34 7.22 16.61 10.28
N HIS A 35 7.66 15.49 10.83
CA HIS A 35 8.06 14.31 10.05
C HIS A 35 6.92 13.78 9.17
N ILE A 36 5.71 13.66 9.74
CA ILE A 36 4.51 13.25 8.99
C ILE A 36 4.26 14.21 7.82
N ARG A 37 4.30 15.53 8.06
CA ARG A 37 4.10 16.53 7.00
C ARG A 37 5.18 16.47 5.91
N VAL A 38 6.45 16.31 6.28
CA VAL A 38 7.57 16.17 5.34
C VAL A 38 7.40 14.91 4.48
N MET A 39 7.00 13.80 5.10
CA MET A 39 6.71 12.55 4.42
C MET A 39 5.52 12.71 3.45
N LEU A 40 4.39 13.25 3.90
CA LEU A 40 3.20 13.46 3.07
C LEU A 40 3.51 14.38 1.89
N HIS A 41 4.25 15.46 2.12
CA HIS A 41 4.68 16.34 1.04
C HIS A 41 5.53 15.62 -0.01
N THR A 42 6.49 14.80 0.43
CA THR A 42 7.46 14.15 -0.46
C THR A 42 6.87 12.97 -1.21
N LEU A 43 6.10 12.12 -0.53
CA LEU A 43 5.62 10.85 -1.07
C LEU A 43 4.19 10.91 -1.63
N LEU A 44 3.40 11.94 -1.28
CA LEU A 44 2.00 12.04 -1.69
C LEU A 44 1.67 13.37 -2.36
N ALA A 45 1.85 14.52 -1.71
CA ALA A 45 1.35 15.79 -2.23
C ALA A 45 1.96 16.16 -3.58
N ARG A 46 3.29 16.03 -3.72
CA ARG A 46 4.00 16.28 -4.99
C ARG A 46 3.55 15.36 -6.13
N PRO A 47 3.54 14.02 -6.00
CA PRO A 47 3.06 13.16 -7.07
C PRO A 47 1.55 13.33 -7.35
N MET A 48 0.75 13.66 -6.34
CA MET A 48 -0.68 13.93 -6.48
C MET A 48 -0.92 15.17 -7.38
N GLN A 49 -0.17 16.27 -7.17
CA GLN A 49 -0.23 17.46 -8.05
C GLN A 49 0.17 17.16 -9.50
N ARG A 50 0.98 16.13 -9.73
CA ARG A 50 1.38 15.67 -11.07
C ARG A 50 0.39 14.68 -11.69
N GLY A 51 -0.69 14.33 -10.98
CA GLY A 51 -1.68 13.35 -11.44
C GLY A 51 -1.13 11.92 -11.50
N LEU A 52 -0.13 11.61 -10.67
CA LEU A 52 0.57 10.32 -10.68
C LEU A 52 0.07 9.36 -9.59
N VAL A 53 -0.91 9.76 -8.77
CA VAL A 53 -1.35 8.97 -7.62
C VAL A 53 -2.68 8.28 -7.90
N THR A 54 -2.72 6.98 -7.64
CA THR A 54 -3.94 6.21 -7.49
C THR A 54 -4.17 5.92 -6.00
N LEU A 55 -5.37 6.21 -5.51
CA LEU A 55 -5.86 5.73 -4.22
C LEU A 55 -6.48 4.35 -4.43
N ARG A 56 -6.00 3.35 -3.69
CA ARG A 56 -6.58 2.02 -3.57
C ARG A 56 -7.18 1.84 -2.19
N VAL A 57 -8.49 1.66 -2.14
CA VAL A 57 -9.20 1.33 -0.89
C VAL A 57 -9.44 -0.17 -0.86
N ILE A 58 -8.88 -0.88 0.12
CA ILE A 58 -9.06 -2.32 0.29
C ILE A 58 -10.12 -2.65 1.35
N HIS A 59 -10.82 -3.78 1.17
CA HIS A 59 -11.81 -4.31 2.12
C HIS A 59 -12.07 -5.81 1.86
N GLY A 60 -12.99 -6.42 2.61
CA GLY A 60 -13.48 -7.78 2.38
C GLY A 60 -12.81 -8.88 3.23
N TRP A 61 -11.57 -8.66 3.69
CA TRP A 61 -10.95 -9.54 4.68
C TRP A 61 -11.52 -9.27 6.08
N GLU A 62 -12.22 -10.24 6.64
CA GLU A 62 -12.84 -10.18 7.96
C GLU A 62 -12.29 -11.28 8.89
N ASN A 63 -12.28 -11.03 10.19
CA ASN A 63 -12.08 -12.05 11.23
C ASN A 63 -10.81 -12.93 11.09
N GLY A 64 -9.70 -12.34 10.63
CA GLY A 64 -8.43 -13.06 10.43
C GLY A 64 -8.39 -13.91 9.15
N GLY A 65 -9.35 -13.73 8.25
CA GLY A 65 -9.32 -14.29 6.90
C GLY A 65 -8.23 -13.66 6.03
N PHE A 66 -7.65 -14.44 5.14
CA PHE A 66 -6.58 -13.97 4.25
C PHE A 66 -6.64 -14.63 2.87
N GLU A 67 -7.81 -15.17 2.51
CA GLU A 67 -8.01 -15.80 1.21
C GLU A 67 -7.83 -14.74 0.11
N PRO A 68 -6.89 -14.91 -0.84
CA PRO A 68 -6.61 -13.90 -1.86
C PRO A 68 -7.81 -13.45 -2.70
N ALA A 69 -8.82 -14.32 -2.84
CA ALA A 69 -10.03 -14.03 -3.61
C ALA A 69 -11.04 -13.14 -2.85
N ASP A 70 -10.95 -13.12 -1.52
CA ASP A 70 -11.85 -12.34 -0.66
C ASP A 70 -11.38 -10.89 -0.48
N LEU A 71 -10.11 -10.60 -0.81
CA LEU A 71 -9.59 -9.23 -0.77
C LEU A 71 -10.15 -8.42 -1.95
N GLN A 72 -11.07 -7.53 -1.64
CA GLN A 72 -11.67 -6.60 -2.58
C GLN A 72 -10.97 -5.25 -2.51
N HIS A 73 -11.11 -4.48 -3.59
CA HIS A 73 -10.54 -3.14 -3.67
C HIS A 73 -11.32 -2.25 -4.63
N ALA A 74 -11.17 -0.94 -4.50
CA ALA A 74 -11.56 0.03 -5.52
C ALA A 74 -10.44 1.05 -5.72
N ASP A 75 -10.08 1.31 -6.97
CA ASP A 75 -9.06 2.28 -7.35
C ASP A 75 -9.68 3.62 -7.81
N PHE A 76 -9.11 4.73 -7.35
CA PHE A 76 -9.52 6.09 -7.68
C PHE A 76 -8.30 6.90 -8.09
N THR A 77 -8.38 7.64 -9.19
CA THR A 77 -7.34 8.64 -9.50
C THR A 77 -7.41 9.76 -8.48
N LEU A 78 -6.26 10.12 -7.91
CA LEU A 78 -6.16 11.12 -6.85
C LEU A 78 -5.31 12.30 -7.33
N HIS A 79 -5.96 13.44 -7.63
CA HIS A 79 -5.29 14.68 -8.01
C HIS A 79 -5.28 15.72 -6.88
N ASN A 80 -6.20 15.61 -5.93
CA ASN A 80 -6.38 16.56 -4.84
C ASN A 80 -7.24 15.96 -3.70
N LEU A 81 -7.47 16.74 -2.65
CA LEU A 81 -8.28 16.34 -1.50
C LEU A 81 -9.76 16.06 -1.86
N GLN A 82 -10.33 16.77 -2.82
CA GLN A 82 -11.73 16.57 -3.24
C GLN A 82 -11.93 15.18 -3.86
N ASP A 83 -10.94 14.68 -4.61
CA ASP A 83 -10.97 13.32 -5.16
C ASP A 83 -10.98 12.27 -4.03
N PHE A 84 -10.18 12.50 -2.96
CA PHE A 84 -10.19 11.65 -1.78
C PHE A 84 -11.55 11.68 -1.06
N GLU A 85 -12.10 12.88 -0.82
CA GLU A 85 -13.40 13.06 -0.18
C GLU A 85 -14.54 12.40 -0.98
N ALA A 86 -14.46 12.43 -2.31
CA ALA A 86 -15.42 11.74 -3.18
C ALA A 86 -15.33 10.21 -3.02
N ALA A 87 -14.12 9.65 -2.99
CA ALA A 87 -13.92 8.24 -2.71
C ALA A 87 -14.47 7.86 -1.32
N ALA A 88 -14.12 8.61 -0.28
CA ALA A 88 -14.62 8.39 1.08
C ALA A 88 -16.15 8.46 1.16
N THR A 89 -16.76 9.46 0.51
CA THR A 89 -18.22 9.62 0.44
C THR A 89 -18.88 8.42 -0.23
N SER A 90 -18.25 7.85 -1.27
CA SER A 90 -18.81 6.69 -1.98
C SER A 90 -18.90 5.44 -1.08
N PHE A 91 -17.86 5.18 -0.28
CA PHE A 91 -17.83 4.09 0.70
C PHE A 91 -18.82 4.34 1.83
N HIS A 92 -18.82 5.53 2.41
CA HIS A 92 -19.74 5.89 3.48
C HIS A 92 -21.20 5.73 3.04
N ALA A 93 -21.54 6.23 1.86
CA ALA A 93 -22.89 6.13 1.32
C ALA A 93 -23.30 4.68 1.00
N ALA A 94 -22.36 3.80 0.62
CA ALA A 94 -22.64 2.37 0.47
C ALA A 94 -22.94 1.72 1.83
N ALA A 95 -22.13 2.00 2.84
CA ALA A 95 -22.32 1.51 4.21
C ALA A 95 -23.65 1.97 4.82
N GLU A 96 -23.99 3.26 4.73
CA GLU A 96 -25.26 3.81 5.24
C GLU A 96 -26.49 3.13 4.62
N ARG A 97 -26.39 2.73 3.34
CA ARG A 97 -27.47 2.08 2.60
C ARG A 97 -27.47 0.56 2.74
N ASN A 98 -26.53 -0.03 3.48
CA ASN A 98 -26.26 -1.48 3.47
C ASN A 98 -26.12 -2.05 2.05
N ALA A 99 -25.53 -1.27 1.15
CA ALA A 99 -25.18 -1.70 -0.20
C ALA A 99 -23.78 -2.34 -0.20
N PRO A 100 -23.45 -3.18 -1.19
CA PRO A 100 -22.07 -3.62 -1.39
C PRO A 100 -21.13 -2.41 -1.47
N LEU A 101 -19.98 -2.50 -0.78
CA LEU A 101 -18.95 -1.49 -0.87
C LEU A 101 -18.42 -1.37 -2.31
N PRO A 102 -17.91 -0.20 -2.73
CA PRO A 102 -17.27 -0.05 -4.02
C PRO A 102 -16.18 -1.11 -4.23
N ALA A 103 -16.22 -1.79 -5.37
CA ALA A 103 -15.24 -2.80 -5.73
C ALA A 103 -15.02 -2.85 -7.24
N ASP A 104 -13.76 -2.87 -7.65
CA ASP A 104 -13.34 -3.15 -9.01
C ASP A 104 -13.39 -4.66 -9.28
N GLN A 105 -13.61 -5.03 -10.54
CA GLN A 105 -13.78 -6.44 -10.94
C GLN A 105 -12.47 -7.23 -11.00
N THR A 106 -11.32 -6.56 -10.81
CA THR A 106 -10.01 -7.20 -10.89
C THR A 106 -9.57 -7.67 -9.51
N ALA A 107 -9.09 -8.91 -9.39
CA ALA A 107 -8.52 -9.38 -8.14
C ALA A 107 -7.07 -8.89 -8.03
N ILE A 108 -6.71 -8.29 -6.90
CA ILE A 108 -5.36 -7.72 -6.68
C ILE A 108 -4.34 -8.73 -6.15
N LEU A 109 -4.80 -9.90 -5.68
CA LEU A 109 -3.94 -11.01 -5.27
C LEU A 109 -4.29 -12.31 -5.99
N ALA A 110 -5.56 -12.73 -5.99
CA ALA A 110 -5.93 -14.06 -6.51
C ALA A 110 -5.58 -14.29 -7.99
N ALA A 111 -5.91 -13.33 -8.86
CA ALA A 111 -5.60 -13.44 -10.29
C ALA A 111 -4.09 -13.37 -10.55
N PRO A 112 -3.34 -12.36 -10.05
CA PRO A 112 -1.89 -12.32 -10.15
C PRO A 112 -1.19 -13.58 -9.61
N LEU A 113 -1.69 -14.17 -8.51
CA LEU A 113 -1.17 -15.42 -7.97
C LEU A 113 -1.44 -16.61 -8.89
N ALA A 114 -2.64 -16.70 -9.45
CA ALA A 114 -2.97 -17.76 -10.38
C ALA A 114 -2.10 -17.71 -11.64
N ASP A 115 -1.86 -16.51 -12.18
CA ASP A 115 -1.00 -16.28 -13.33
C ASP A 115 0.45 -16.65 -13.02
N ALA A 116 1.01 -16.17 -11.90
CA ALA A 116 2.39 -16.48 -11.52
C ALA A 116 2.63 -17.98 -11.23
N ILE A 117 1.63 -18.68 -10.67
CA ILE A 117 1.68 -20.14 -10.52
C ILE A 117 1.66 -20.84 -11.88
N ALA A 118 0.78 -20.43 -12.79
CA ALA A 118 0.67 -21.03 -14.11
C ALA A 118 1.96 -20.83 -14.92
N ASP A 119 2.58 -19.66 -14.85
CA ASP A 119 3.87 -19.38 -15.49
C ASP A 119 4.99 -20.25 -14.89
N ALA A 120 5.05 -20.34 -13.56
CA ALA A 120 6.04 -21.18 -12.88
C ALA A 120 5.88 -22.68 -13.25
N GLU A 121 4.65 -23.20 -13.33
CA GLU A 121 4.37 -24.56 -13.76
C GLU A 121 4.74 -24.78 -15.24
N ALA A 122 4.48 -23.80 -16.11
CA ALA A 122 4.85 -23.84 -17.54
C ALA A 122 6.37 -23.87 -17.73
N GLU A 123 7.13 -23.26 -16.83
CA GLU A 123 8.59 -23.31 -16.77
C GLU A 123 9.14 -24.62 -16.16
N GLY A 124 8.26 -25.51 -15.71
CA GLY A 124 8.62 -26.81 -15.15
C GLY A 124 8.96 -26.79 -13.66
N ASN A 125 8.62 -25.73 -12.93
CA ASN A 125 8.74 -25.72 -11.48
C ASN A 125 7.66 -26.63 -10.87
N ALA A 126 8.09 -27.58 -10.02
CA ALA A 126 7.17 -28.42 -9.26
C ALA A 126 6.72 -27.67 -7.99
N LEU A 127 5.57 -27.00 -8.07
CA LEU A 127 4.94 -26.34 -6.93
C LEU A 127 4.12 -27.34 -6.11
N THR A 128 4.01 -27.12 -4.80
CA THR A 128 3.18 -27.95 -3.94
C THR A 128 1.70 -27.59 -4.09
N ASP A 129 0.80 -28.56 -3.99
CA ASP A 129 -0.65 -28.33 -4.18
C ASP A 129 -1.26 -27.27 -3.24
N ASP A 130 -0.66 -27.08 -2.06
CA ASP A 130 -1.07 -26.11 -1.04
C ASP A 130 -0.45 -24.71 -1.23
N ILE A 131 0.30 -24.47 -2.31
CA ILE A 131 0.99 -23.20 -2.58
C ILE A 131 0.00 -22.02 -2.59
N ARG A 132 -1.21 -22.22 -3.15
CA ARG A 132 -2.27 -21.20 -3.22
C ARG A 132 -2.75 -20.77 -1.84
N ALA A 133 -2.85 -21.73 -0.91
CA ALA A 133 -3.35 -21.52 0.44
C ALA A 133 -2.26 -21.11 1.44
N THR A 134 -0.99 -21.05 1.04
CA THR A 134 0.14 -20.82 1.94
C THR A 134 0.98 -19.63 1.47
N PRO A 135 0.59 -18.37 1.80
CA PRO A 135 1.31 -17.16 1.36
C PRO A 135 2.81 -17.17 1.63
N ALA A 136 3.23 -17.71 2.78
CA ALA A 136 4.64 -17.82 3.15
C ALA A 136 5.50 -18.65 2.18
N ARG A 137 4.89 -19.44 1.29
CA ARG A 137 5.59 -20.23 0.27
C ARG A 137 5.66 -19.56 -1.10
N TRP A 138 4.91 -18.48 -1.32
CA TRP A 138 4.92 -17.78 -2.62
C TRP A 138 6.31 -17.30 -3.07
N PRO A 139 7.25 -16.90 -2.19
CA PRO A 139 8.62 -16.57 -2.60
C PRO A 139 9.40 -17.68 -3.33
N ALA A 140 8.88 -18.91 -3.38
CA ALA A 140 9.54 -20.05 -4.02
C ALA A 140 9.52 -20.02 -5.57
N PHE A 141 8.81 -19.10 -6.21
CA PHE A 141 8.70 -18.99 -7.67
C PHE A 141 8.74 -17.52 -8.15
N GLU A 142 8.98 -17.33 -9.46
CA GLU A 142 9.05 -16.00 -10.06
C GLU A 142 7.74 -15.22 -9.87
N GLY A 143 7.84 -13.93 -9.54
CA GLY A 143 6.70 -13.08 -9.19
C GLY A 143 6.09 -13.34 -7.81
N GLY A 144 6.25 -14.55 -7.24
CA GLY A 144 5.62 -14.93 -5.97
C GLY A 144 6.13 -14.15 -4.75
N LEU A 145 7.37 -13.68 -4.77
CA LEU A 145 7.88 -12.79 -3.72
C LEU A 145 7.21 -11.41 -3.71
N ALA A 146 6.96 -10.82 -4.89
CA ALA A 146 6.27 -9.55 -4.99
C ALA A 146 4.84 -9.68 -4.45
N LEU A 147 4.16 -10.78 -4.81
CA LEU A 147 2.83 -11.12 -4.29
C LEU A 147 2.84 -11.31 -2.78
N TYR A 148 3.85 -12.00 -2.23
CA TYR A 148 3.98 -12.17 -0.78
C TYR A 148 4.19 -10.84 -0.06
N THR A 149 4.99 -9.95 -0.64
CA THR A 149 5.26 -8.62 -0.08
C THR A 149 3.99 -7.78 -0.05
N LEU A 150 3.24 -7.73 -1.16
CA LEU A 150 1.95 -7.05 -1.23
C LEU A 150 0.93 -7.66 -0.28
N PHE A 151 0.88 -8.99 -0.18
CA PHE A 151 0.04 -9.70 0.77
C PHE A 151 0.31 -9.27 2.21
N LYS A 152 1.59 -9.21 2.64
CA LYS A 152 1.94 -8.76 4.00
C LYS A 152 1.51 -7.32 4.24
N MET A 153 1.72 -6.44 3.26
CA MET A 153 1.28 -5.04 3.34
C MET A 153 -0.24 -4.95 3.51
N TYR A 154 -1.03 -5.58 2.65
CA TYR A 154 -2.49 -5.59 2.78
C TYR A 154 -2.94 -6.19 4.11
N HIS A 155 -2.32 -7.29 4.54
CA HIS A 155 -2.65 -7.95 5.80
C HIS A 155 -2.42 -7.02 7.00
N ARG A 156 -1.31 -6.28 7.03
CA ARG A 156 -1.02 -5.31 8.09
C ARG A 156 -1.93 -4.10 8.06
N LEU A 157 -2.35 -3.62 6.88
CA LEU A 157 -3.32 -2.54 6.78
C LEU A 157 -4.73 -2.94 7.23
N VAL A 158 -5.07 -4.23 7.14
CA VAL A 158 -6.37 -4.76 7.61
C VAL A 158 -6.34 -5.08 9.10
N TYR A 159 -5.26 -5.67 9.60
CA TYR A 159 -5.18 -6.22 10.96
C TYR A 159 -4.30 -5.44 11.93
N GLY A 160 -3.67 -4.36 11.46
CA GLY A 160 -2.72 -3.58 12.23
C GLY A 160 -1.31 -4.18 12.26
N GLU A 161 -0.38 -3.41 12.81
CA GLU A 161 1.03 -3.73 13.00
C GLU A 161 1.55 -2.93 14.20
N ASP A 162 2.55 -3.48 14.89
CA ASP A 162 3.14 -2.85 16.08
C ASP A 162 4.22 -1.80 15.70
N ASP A 163 4.92 -2.02 14.59
CA ASP A 163 5.92 -1.09 14.07
C ASP A 163 5.27 0.13 13.39
N THR A 164 5.58 1.34 13.86
CA THR A 164 5.00 2.60 13.36
C THR A 164 5.33 2.89 11.89
N TYR A 165 6.47 2.40 11.41
CA TYR A 165 6.92 2.58 10.04
C TYR A 165 7.73 1.39 9.54
N ARG A 166 7.41 0.90 8.34
CA ARG A 166 8.20 -0.08 7.61
C ARG A 166 8.53 0.42 6.20
N CYS A 167 9.68 0.00 5.69
CA CYS A 167 10.07 0.23 4.31
C CYS A 167 10.57 -1.06 3.68
N SER A 168 9.99 -1.41 2.55
CA SER A 168 10.36 -2.59 1.76
C SER A 168 10.57 -2.18 0.30
N GLN A 169 11.30 -2.99 -0.46
CA GLN A 169 11.38 -2.83 -1.91
C GLN A 169 10.92 -4.11 -2.61
N CYS A 170 10.13 -3.98 -3.67
CA CYS A 170 9.72 -5.11 -4.48
C CYS A 170 9.61 -4.73 -5.96
N GLU A 171 9.93 -5.68 -6.84
CA GLU A 171 9.66 -5.57 -8.26
C GLU A 171 8.16 -5.76 -8.51
N THR A 172 7.53 -4.83 -9.21
CA THR A 172 6.11 -4.94 -9.62
C THR A 172 6.03 -4.99 -11.14
N PRO A 173 4.87 -5.30 -11.73
CA PRO A 173 4.68 -5.17 -13.18
C PRO A 173 4.95 -3.76 -13.72
N HIS A 174 4.99 -2.74 -12.84
CA HIS A 174 5.31 -1.35 -13.20
C HIS A 174 6.77 -0.97 -12.90
N GLY A 175 7.63 -1.92 -12.58
CA GLY A 175 9.03 -1.71 -12.18
C GLY A 175 9.24 -1.80 -10.68
N LEU A 176 10.47 -1.50 -10.25
CA LEU A 176 10.88 -1.50 -8.84
C LEU A 176 10.13 -0.42 -8.04
N ARG A 177 9.59 -0.80 -6.89
CA ARG A 177 8.84 0.08 -5.99
C ARG A 177 9.41 0.04 -4.57
N GLU A 178 9.45 1.22 -3.96
CA GLU A 178 9.58 1.39 -2.52
C GLU A 178 8.19 1.35 -1.91
N ILE A 179 7.95 0.44 -0.96
CA ILE A 179 6.73 0.36 -0.19
C ILE A 179 6.99 0.98 1.18
N HIS A 180 6.32 2.08 1.46
CA HIS A 180 6.35 2.77 2.74
C HIS A 180 5.04 2.48 3.48
N GLU A 181 5.11 1.74 4.59
CA GLU A 181 3.95 1.40 5.41
C GLU A 181 3.98 2.25 6.68
N PHE A 182 2.86 2.91 6.98
CA PHE A 182 2.71 3.79 8.13
C PHE A 182 1.57 3.26 9.00
N HIS A 183 1.87 2.98 10.27
CA HIS A 183 0.92 2.54 11.29
C HIS A 183 0.92 3.57 12.41
N LEU A 184 0.22 4.67 12.18
CA LEU A 184 0.27 5.87 13.02
C LEU A 184 -1.04 6.03 13.80
N GLU A 185 -1.01 6.83 14.86
CA GLU A 185 -2.23 7.22 15.57
C GLU A 185 -3.22 8.00 14.68
N GLU A 186 -2.72 8.73 13.69
CA GLU A 186 -3.51 9.48 12.71
C GLU A 186 -4.17 8.59 11.65
N GLY A 187 -3.74 7.33 11.55
CA GLY A 187 -4.27 6.35 10.62
C GLY A 187 -3.19 5.48 9.99
N GLU A 188 -3.67 4.42 9.34
CA GLU A 188 -2.84 3.39 8.72
C GLU A 188 -2.97 3.41 7.20
N PHE A 189 -1.83 3.42 6.52
CA PHE A 189 -1.78 3.44 5.06
C PHE A 189 -0.40 3.03 4.55
N ALA A 190 -0.33 2.67 3.27
CA ALA A 190 0.92 2.42 2.57
C ALA A 190 1.03 3.29 1.32
N LEU A 191 2.26 3.66 0.96
CA LEU A 191 2.61 4.34 -0.27
C LEU A 191 3.61 3.50 -1.05
N LEU A 192 3.22 3.06 -2.24
CA LEU A 192 4.14 2.48 -3.20
C LEU A 192 4.66 3.60 -4.10
N ALA A 193 5.92 3.95 -3.91
CA ALA A 193 6.61 4.96 -4.67
C ALA A 193 7.54 4.33 -5.70
N PRO A 194 7.65 4.87 -6.93
CA PRO A 194 8.73 4.54 -7.83
C PRO A 194 10.09 4.90 -7.23
N VAL A 195 11.10 4.10 -7.58
CA VAL A 195 12.50 4.45 -7.34
C VAL A 195 12.88 5.71 -8.13
N ARG A 196 13.87 6.47 -7.64
CA ARG A 196 14.17 7.86 -8.05
C ARG A 196 14.26 8.12 -9.56
N ASP A 197 14.71 7.15 -10.34
CA ASP A 197 14.97 7.32 -11.77
C ASP A 197 13.67 7.24 -12.62
N GLU A 198 12.54 6.93 -11.99
CA GLU A 198 11.24 6.79 -12.64
C GLU A 198 10.27 7.93 -12.24
N GLN A 199 10.60 9.17 -12.64
CA GLN A 199 9.87 10.36 -12.19
C GLN A 199 8.41 10.45 -12.66
N GLU A 200 8.04 9.76 -13.73
CA GLU A 200 6.68 9.72 -14.31
C GLU A 200 5.94 8.41 -13.96
N ALA A 201 6.56 7.52 -13.18
CA ALA A 201 5.94 6.27 -12.80
C ALA A 201 4.81 6.50 -11.77
N PRO A 202 3.75 5.68 -11.82
CA PRO A 202 2.60 5.84 -10.94
C PRO A 202 2.96 5.50 -9.49
N TYR A 203 2.35 6.27 -8.59
CA TYR A 203 2.33 6.05 -7.15
C TYR A 203 1.00 5.40 -6.77
N LEU A 204 1.03 4.54 -5.76
CA LEU A 204 -0.17 3.92 -5.21
C LEU A 204 -0.27 4.26 -3.72
N LEU A 205 -1.31 4.97 -3.32
CA LEU A 205 -1.73 5.12 -1.93
C LEU A 205 -2.71 3.99 -1.61
N VAL A 206 -2.39 3.13 -0.65
CA VAL A 206 -3.22 2.00 -0.23
C VAL A 206 -3.68 2.22 1.20
N LEU A 207 -4.97 2.03 1.47
CA LEU A 207 -5.52 2.04 2.82
C LEU A 207 -6.74 1.13 2.92
N HIS A 208 -7.01 0.62 4.13
CA HIS A 208 -8.25 -0.11 4.41
C HIS A 208 -9.44 0.86 4.48
N GLU A 209 -10.65 0.43 4.11
CA GLU A 209 -11.82 1.32 4.09
C GLU A 209 -12.06 2.07 5.41
N SER A 210 -11.77 1.44 6.55
CA SER A 210 -11.89 2.05 7.88
C SER A 210 -10.97 3.26 8.08
N GLN A 211 -9.91 3.37 7.28
CA GLN A 211 -8.91 4.43 7.34
C GLN A 211 -9.29 5.64 6.48
N LEU A 212 -10.37 5.58 5.70
CA LEU A 212 -10.84 6.72 4.90
C LEU A 212 -11.15 7.97 5.76
N GLY A 213 -11.73 7.79 6.94
CA GLY A 213 -11.99 8.88 7.88
C GLY A 213 -10.71 9.49 8.48
N PRO A 214 -9.90 8.69 9.20
CA PRO A 214 -8.65 9.15 9.80
C PRO A 214 -7.68 9.80 8.79
N ILE A 215 -7.45 9.15 7.64
CA ILE A 215 -6.57 9.67 6.61
C ILE A 215 -7.17 10.91 5.94
N GLY A 216 -8.49 10.97 5.74
CA GLY A 216 -9.17 12.17 5.25
C GLY A 216 -8.90 13.37 6.14
N GLN A 217 -9.00 13.20 7.46
CA GLN A 217 -8.66 14.25 8.42
C GLN A 217 -7.19 14.66 8.31
N LEU A 218 -6.25 13.71 8.34
CA LEU A 218 -4.82 13.98 8.23
C LEU A 218 -4.47 14.78 6.95
N LEU A 219 -5.06 14.39 5.82
CA LEU A 219 -4.86 15.07 4.55
C LEU A 219 -5.47 16.48 4.54
N SER A 220 -6.66 16.66 5.11
CA SER A 220 -7.31 17.97 5.22
C SER A 220 -6.49 18.98 6.03
N GLU A 221 -5.82 18.52 7.07
CA GLU A 221 -4.97 19.35 7.94
C GLU A 221 -3.59 19.63 7.32
N SER A 222 -3.08 18.71 6.50
CA SER A 222 -1.70 18.76 5.99
C SER A 222 -1.58 19.38 4.60
N LEU A 223 -2.43 18.98 3.64
CA LEU A 223 -2.30 19.38 2.24
C LEU A 223 -2.34 20.90 1.99
N PRO A 224 -3.17 21.71 2.69
CA PRO A 224 -3.17 23.16 2.51
C PRO A 224 -1.82 23.81 2.81
N LEU A 225 -1.00 23.21 3.69
CA LEU A 225 0.31 23.72 4.06
C LEU A 225 1.35 23.61 2.92
N PHE A 226 1.03 22.87 1.86
CA PHE A 226 1.93 22.63 0.73
C PHE A 226 1.61 23.49 -0.50
N GLN A 227 0.54 24.31 -0.46
CA GLN A 227 0.08 25.08 -1.61
C GLN A 227 0.83 26.41 -1.84
N ASP A 228 1.73 26.79 -0.92
CA ASP A 228 2.51 28.04 -0.96
C ASP A 228 4.00 27.88 -1.31
N VAL A 229 4.42 26.72 -1.87
CA VAL A 229 5.83 26.42 -2.19
C VAL A 229 6.03 26.16 -3.69
#